data_AF-A0A3C0VXP9-F1
#
_entry.id   AF-A0A3C0VXP9-F1
#
_cell.length_a   1.000
_cell.length_b   1.000
_cell.length_c   1.000
_cell.angle_alpha   90.00
_cell.angle_beta   90.00
_cell.angle_gamma   90.00
#
_symmetry.space_group_name_H-M   'P 1'
#
loop_
_entity.id
_entity.type
_entity.pdbx_description
1 polymer ?
#
loop_
_entity_poly.entity_id
_entity_poly.type
_entity_poly.pdbx_seq_one_letter_code
_entity_poly.pdbx_strand_id
1 'polypeptide(L)'
;ITGKEGLSFTGTARPYDSEEKAMKAILGGRIRKGDVIVIRYEGPKGGPGMREMLGPTGAIMGAGLGDDVALITDGRFSGGTHGFVVGHITPEAYSGGPLALVKNGDSITIDAEKNQLVLHVSKAELTKRKKAWRKPKPRYTKGVLAKYASAVTSASQGGVTDYNLDV
;
A
#
# COMPACT_ATOMS: atom_id res chain seq x y z
N ILE A 1 12.96 -6.47 -1.58
CA ILE A 1 14.24 -5.86 -1.17
C ILE A 1 15.33 -6.89 -1.39
N THR A 2 16.23 -6.68 -2.35
CA THR A 2 17.31 -7.61 -2.72
C THR A 2 18.59 -7.41 -1.91
N GLY A 3 18.70 -6.27 -1.20
CA GLY A 3 19.87 -5.87 -0.42
C GLY A 3 20.86 -4.99 -1.19
N LYS A 4 20.64 -4.76 -2.49
CA LYS A 4 21.47 -3.86 -3.32
C LYS A 4 21.05 -2.39 -3.20
N GLU A 5 19.79 -2.18 -2.86
CA GLU A 5 19.15 -0.89 -2.62
C GLU A 5 19.45 -0.30 -1.22
N GLY A 6 20.18 -1.05 -0.37
CA GLY A 6 20.40 -0.72 1.04
C GLY A 6 19.48 -1.50 1.99
N LEU A 7 19.72 -1.34 3.29
CA LEU A 7 19.03 -2.10 4.33
C LEU A 7 17.92 -1.32 5.06
N SER A 8 17.92 0.01 4.95
CA SER A 8 16.87 0.85 5.50
C SER A 8 16.62 2.09 4.65
N PHE A 9 15.36 2.53 4.62
CA PHE A 9 14.91 3.76 3.99
C PHE A 9 13.96 4.49 4.94
N THR A 10 14.19 5.78 5.17
CA THR A 10 13.26 6.65 5.90
C THR A 10 12.89 7.82 5.01
N GLY A 11 11.59 8.07 4.87
CA GLY A 11 11.12 9.09 3.95
C GLY A 11 9.74 9.66 4.30
N THR A 12 9.30 10.61 3.46
CA THR A 12 8.07 11.38 3.66
C THR A 12 6.92 10.77 2.90
N ALA A 13 5.82 10.44 3.59
CA ALA A 13 4.67 9.79 3.00
C ALA A 13 3.93 10.66 1.96
N ARG A 14 3.63 10.07 0.81
CA ARG A 14 2.75 10.58 -0.24
C ARG A 14 1.61 9.58 -0.48
N PRO A 15 0.48 9.70 0.26
CA PRO A 15 -0.61 8.73 0.15
C PRO A 15 -1.52 8.98 -1.04
N TYR A 16 -1.88 7.89 -1.72
CA TYR A 16 -2.79 7.83 -2.85
C TYR A 16 -3.79 6.69 -2.66
N ASP A 17 -5.08 6.98 -2.86
CA ASP A 17 -6.16 6.00 -2.64
C ASP A 17 -6.45 5.10 -3.86
N SER A 18 -5.60 5.18 -4.89
CA SER A 18 -5.61 4.25 -6.03
C SER A 18 -4.30 4.32 -6.83
N GLU A 19 -4.02 3.30 -7.64
CA GLU A 19 -2.91 3.27 -8.60
C GLU A 19 -2.94 4.48 -9.54
N GLU A 20 -4.11 4.84 -10.07
CA GLU A 20 -4.28 5.90 -11.06
C GLU A 20 -3.91 7.27 -10.47
N LYS A 21 -4.23 7.50 -9.20
CA LYS A 21 -3.86 8.74 -8.50
C LYS A 21 -2.35 8.81 -8.26
N ALA A 22 -1.73 7.68 -7.89
CA ALA A 22 -0.27 7.59 -7.73
C ALA A 22 0.43 7.84 -9.08
N MET A 23 -0.01 7.17 -10.15
CA MET A 23 0.49 7.35 -11.50
C MET A 23 0.43 8.81 -11.96
N LYS A 24 -0.72 9.46 -11.76
CA LYS A 24 -0.87 10.88 -12.11
C LYS A 24 0.12 11.79 -11.37
N ALA A 25 0.45 11.47 -10.11
CA ALA A 25 1.41 12.24 -9.34
C ALA A 25 2.86 11.98 -9.76
N ILE A 26 3.21 10.73 -10.07
CA ILE A 26 4.53 10.33 -10.57
C ILE A 26 4.80 11.01 -11.91
N LEU A 27 3.92 10.78 -12.89
CA LEU A 27 4.04 11.36 -14.24
C LEU A 27 3.94 12.89 -14.24
N GLY A 28 3.26 13.46 -13.26
CA GLY A 28 3.17 14.91 -13.05
C GLY A 28 4.38 15.53 -12.32
N GLY A 29 5.44 14.77 -12.05
CA GLY A 29 6.66 15.28 -11.40
C GLY A 29 6.47 15.73 -9.95
N ARG A 30 5.44 15.21 -9.26
CA ARG A 30 5.11 15.59 -7.87
C ARG A 30 5.86 14.77 -6.82
N ILE A 31 6.47 13.67 -7.23
CA ILE A 31 7.29 12.81 -6.37
C ILE A 31 8.72 13.34 -6.35
N ARG A 32 9.33 13.35 -5.18
CA ARG A 32 10.71 13.81 -4.96
C ARG A 32 11.54 12.74 -4.28
N LYS A 33 12.86 12.85 -4.40
CA LYS A 33 13.82 12.07 -3.61
C LYS A 33 13.47 12.12 -2.12
N GLY A 34 13.50 10.97 -1.47
CA GLY A 34 13.13 10.79 -0.06
C GLY A 34 11.63 10.62 0.17
N ASP A 35 10.79 10.56 -0.86
CA ASP A 35 9.36 10.27 -0.69
C ASP A 35 9.10 8.76 -0.52
N VAL A 36 8.08 8.44 0.28
CA VAL A 36 7.48 7.11 0.39
C VAL A 36 6.08 7.17 -0.24
N ILE A 37 5.92 6.59 -1.41
CA ILE A 37 4.65 6.51 -2.12
C ILE A 37 3.80 5.44 -1.46
N VAL A 38 2.64 5.83 -0.93
CA VAL A 38 1.71 4.92 -0.26
C VAL A 38 0.49 4.73 -1.15
N ILE A 39 0.38 3.58 -1.81
CA ILE A 39 -0.79 3.24 -2.64
C ILE A 39 -1.70 2.33 -1.83
N ARG A 40 -2.90 2.79 -1.49
CA ARG A 40 -3.80 2.08 -0.57
C ARG A 40 -5.19 1.89 -1.14
N TYR A 41 -5.97 1.01 -0.52
CA TYR A 41 -7.25 0.51 -1.03
C TYR A 41 -7.09 -0.29 -2.32
N GLU A 42 -5.93 -0.94 -2.48
CA GLU A 42 -5.66 -1.88 -3.58
C GLU A 42 -5.51 -3.32 -3.05
N GLY A 43 -5.82 -3.55 -1.77
CA GLY A 43 -5.84 -4.87 -1.14
C GLY A 43 -7.00 -5.78 -1.58
N PRO A 44 -7.13 -6.98 -0.98
CA PRO A 44 -8.14 -7.96 -1.36
C PRO A 44 -9.57 -7.41 -1.41
N LYS A 45 -9.99 -6.64 -0.40
CA LYS A 45 -11.34 -6.06 -0.34
C LYS A 45 -11.40 -4.64 -0.88
N GLY A 46 -10.32 -3.86 -0.74
CA GLY A 46 -10.25 -2.47 -1.17
C GLY A 46 -10.23 -2.31 -2.69
N GLY A 47 -9.46 -3.17 -3.38
CA GLY A 47 -9.30 -3.15 -4.83
C GLY A 47 -10.65 -3.27 -5.56
N PRO A 48 -11.44 -4.31 -5.29
CA PRO A 48 -11.11 -5.64 -4.75
C PRO A 48 -10.24 -6.48 -5.71
N GLY A 49 -9.73 -7.63 -5.26
CA GLY A 49 -8.96 -8.57 -6.10
C GLY A 49 -7.45 -8.43 -5.98
N MET A 50 -6.96 -7.52 -5.14
CA MET A 50 -5.55 -7.34 -4.84
C MET A 50 -4.69 -7.26 -6.12
N ARG A 51 -4.98 -6.30 -7.01
CA ARG A 51 -4.32 -6.21 -8.33
C ARG A 51 -2.80 -6.07 -8.22
N GLU A 52 -2.13 -6.53 -9.26
CA GLU A 52 -0.70 -6.29 -9.44
C GLU A 52 -0.48 -5.00 -10.20
N MET A 53 0.37 -4.13 -9.64
CA MET A 53 0.67 -2.82 -10.20
C MET A 53 2.11 -2.81 -10.73
N LEU A 54 2.25 -2.73 -12.06
CA LEU A 54 3.54 -2.52 -12.74
C LEU A 54 3.75 -1.04 -13.08
N GLY A 55 2.67 -0.29 -13.32
CA GLY A 55 2.74 1.11 -13.75
C GLY A 55 3.55 2.00 -12.81
N PRO A 56 3.26 2.05 -11.50
CA PRO A 56 3.94 2.94 -10.56
C PRO A 56 5.45 2.69 -10.47
N THR A 57 5.87 1.42 -10.48
CA THR A 57 7.28 1.06 -10.34
C THR A 57 8.05 1.41 -11.60
N GLY A 58 7.50 1.08 -12.79
CA GLY A 58 8.08 1.48 -14.07
C GLY A 58 8.18 2.99 -14.25
N ALA A 59 7.15 3.74 -13.84
CA ALA A 59 7.14 5.20 -13.95
C ALA A 59 8.19 5.86 -13.04
N ILE A 60 8.43 5.32 -11.84
CA ILE A 60 9.48 5.80 -10.93
C ILE A 60 10.87 5.54 -11.46
N MET A 61 11.11 4.34 -12.02
CA MET A 61 12.38 4.03 -12.69
C MET A 61 12.62 4.96 -13.88
N GLY A 62 11.59 5.19 -14.72
CA GLY A 62 11.67 6.10 -15.86
C GLY A 62 11.90 7.57 -15.47
N ALA A 63 11.47 7.98 -14.28
CA ALA A 63 11.75 9.29 -13.71
C ALA A 63 13.16 9.40 -13.08
N GLY A 64 13.95 8.32 -13.08
CA GLY A 64 15.29 8.28 -12.48
C GLY A 64 15.28 8.29 -10.95
N LEU A 65 14.17 7.92 -10.31
CA LEU A 65 13.98 7.98 -8.85
C LEU A 65 14.03 6.60 -8.17
N GLY A 66 14.42 5.55 -8.89
CA GLY A 66 14.37 4.15 -8.42
C GLY A 66 15.07 3.87 -7.09
N ASP A 67 16.22 4.50 -6.86
CA ASP A 67 17.01 4.34 -5.63
C ASP A 67 16.69 5.39 -4.57
N ASP A 68 15.87 6.38 -4.92
CA ASP A 68 15.65 7.59 -4.14
C ASP A 68 14.27 7.62 -3.46
N VAL A 69 13.37 6.69 -3.81
CA VAL A 69 12.00 6.65 -3.31
C VAL A 69 11.59 5.22 -2.96
N ALA A 70 10.66 5.11 -2.02
CA ALA A 70 10.07 3.82 -1.66
C ALA A 70 8.61 3.74 -2.12
N LEU A 71 8.14 2.52 -2.42
CA LEU A 71 6.74 2.24 -2.74
C LEU A 71 6.17 1.22 -1.75
N ILE A 72 5.04 1.54 -1.14
CA ILE A 72 4.35 0.63 -0.23
C ILE A 72 2.87 0.51 -0.59
N THR A 73 2.30 -0.69 -0.43
CA THR A 73 0.89 -0.94 -0.73
C THR A 73 0.26 -2.09 0.06
N ASP A 74 -1.06 -2.02 0.24
CA ASP A 74 -1.89 -3.16 0.64
C ASP A 74 -2.25 -4.10 -0.53
N GLY A 75 -1.96 -3.71 -1.77
CA GLY A 75 -2.04 -4.53 -2.98
C GLY A 75 -0.73 -5.27 -3.30
N ARG A 76 -0.44 -5.43 -4.60
CA ARG A 76 0.78 -6.10 -5.11
C ARG A 76 1.55 -5.21 -6.08
N PHE A 77 2.86 -5.35 -6.12
CA PHE A 77 3.73 -4.82 -7.16
C PHE A 77 4.31 -5.96 -7.98
N SER A 78 4.65 -5.69 -9.24
CA SER A 78 5.23 -6.72 -10.11
C SER A 78 6.70 -7.01 -9.82
N GLY A 79 7.12 -8.26 -10.05
CA GLY A 79 8.45 -8.78 -9.67
C GLY A 79 9.65 -8.14 -10.38
N GLY A 80 9.45 -7.36 -11.44
CA GLY A 80 10.51 -6.60 -12.13
C GLY A 80 10.95 -5.31 -11.43
N THR A 81 10.65 -5.16 -10.14
CA THR A 81 10.81 -3.90 -9.41
C THR A 81 12.13 -3.85 -8.64
N HIS A 82 12.82 -2.72 -8.73
CA HIS A 82 14.03 -2.40 -7.96
C HIS A 82 13.72 -1.34 -6.87
N GLY A 83 14.51 -1.32 -5.80
CA GLY A 83 14.36 -0.37 -4.69
C GLY A 83 13.51 -0.88 -3.52
N PHE A 84 13.18 0.02 -2.59
CA PHE A 84 12.40 -0.29 -1.39
C PHE A 84 10.91 -0.42 -1.72
N VAL A 85 10.51 -1.64 -2.09
CA VAL A 85 9.13 -1.94 -2.49
C VAL A 85 8.51 -2.99 -1.59
N VAL A 86 7.36 -2.64 -0.99
CA VAL A 86 6.64 -3.45 -0.01
C VAL A 86 5.18 -3.60 -0.43
N GLY A 87 4.74 -4.83 -0.70
CA GLY A 87 3.34 -5.18 -0.94
C GLY A 87 2.70 -5.86 0.26
N HIS A 88 1.44 -6.28 0.09
CA HIS A 88 0.71 -7.16 1.02
C HIS A 88 0.54 -6.59 2.44
N ILE A 89 0.63 -5.27 2.61
CA ILE A 89 0.48 -4.64 3.92
C ILE A 89 -0.89 -4.97 4.51
N THR A 90 -0.86 -5.58 5.70
CA THR A 90 -2.03 -6.11 6.39
C THR A 90 -2.05 -5.58 7.83
N PRO A 91 -3.21 -5.20 8.41
CA PRO A 91 -4.52 -5.12 7.77
C PRO A 91 -4.57 -4.09 6.63
N GLU A 92 -5.26 -4.42 5.54
CA GLU A 92 -5.41 -3.52 4.39
C GLU A 92 -6.16 -2.23 4.77
N ALA A 93 -6.03 -1.18 3.97
CA ALA A 93 -6.64 0.10 4.28
C ALA A 93 -8.17 0.05 4.28
N TYR A 94 -8.79 -0.79 3.44
CA TYR A 94 -10.24 -0.97 3.41
C TYR A 94 -10.81 -1.54 4.73
N SER A 95 -9.99 -2.28 5.48
CA SER A 95 -10.33 -2.85 6.79
C SER A 95 -9.93 -1.93 7.95
N GLY A 96 -9.46 -0.71 7.68
CA GLY A 96 -9.08 0.28 8.69
C GLY A 96 -7.73 -0.01 9.35
N GLY A 97 -6.84 -0.72 8.66
CA GLY A 97 -5.45 -0.90 9.09
C GLY A 97 -4.67 0.41 9.11
N PRO A 98 -3.46 0.42 9.72
CA PRO A 98 -2.65 1.64 9.86
C PRO A 98 -2.38 2.37 8.54
N LEU A 99 -2.27 1.65 7.42
CA LEU A 99 -2.08 2.23 6.08
C LEU A 99 -3.20 3.21 5.68
N ALA A 100 -4.44 2.97 6.14
CA ALA A 100 -5.58 3.86 5.93
C ALA A 100 -5.45 5.22 6.63
N LEU A 101 -4.60 5.29 7.66
CA LEU A 101 -4.46 6.45 8.54
C LEU A 101 -3.25 7.32 8.19
N VAL A 102 -2.41 6.87 7.25
CA VAL A 102 -1.28 7.64 6.73
C VAL A 102 -1.80 8.94 6.10
N LYS A 103 -1.16 10.06 6.45
CA LYS A 103 -1.37 11.38 5.89
C LYS A 103 -0.12 11.84 5.16
N ASN A 104 -0.31 12.76 4.21
CA ASN A 104 0.81 13.39 3.51
C ASN A 104 1.74 14.06 4.53
N GLY A 105 3.04 13.79 4.41
CA GLY A 105 4.04 14.36 5.32
C GLY A 105 4.43 13.48 6.51
N ASP A 106 3.71 12.39 6.80
CA ASP A 106 4.13 11.47 7.87
C ASP A 106 5.49 10.84 7.52
N SER A 107 6.33 10.61 8.53
CA SER A 107 7.59 9.87 8.34
C SER A 107 7.33 8.36 8.39
N ILE A 108 7.88 7.63 7.42
CA ILE A 108 7.80 6.16 7.34
C ILE A 108 9.21 5.60 7.20
N THR A 109 9.52 4.57 7.99
CA THR A 109 10.76 3.79 7.87
C THR A 109 10.46 2.39 7.38
N ILE A 110 11.22 1.94 6.39
CA ILE A 110 11.37 0.54 5.99
C ILE A 110 12.74 0.09 6.50
N ASP A 111 12.76 -0.96 7.31
CA ASP A 111 13.98 -1.53 7.90
C ASP A 111 13.98 -3.04 7.61
N ALA A 112 14.82 -3.45 6.66
CA ALA A 112 14.92 -4.84 6.21
C ALA A 112 15.69 -5.71 7.21
N GLU A 113 16.60 -5.15 8.02
CA GLU A 113 17.33 -5.89 9.06
C GLU A 113 16.42 -6.26 10.22
N LYS A 114 15.57 -5.32 10.65
CA LYS A 114 14.61 -5.56 11.73
C LYS A 114 13.29 -6.17 11.24
N ASN A 115 13.09 -6.31 9.94
CA ASN A 115 11.83 -6.70 9.32
C ASN A 115 10.66 -5.80 9.75
N GLN A 116 10.88 -4.49 9.71
CA GLN A 116 9.91 -3.49 10.18
C GLN A 116 9.49 -2.51 9.10
N LEU A 117 8.20 -2.17 9.12
CA LEU A 117 7.61 -1.01 8.45
C LEU A 117 6.97 -0.13 9.52
N VAL A 118 7.59 1.01 9.82
CA VAL A 118 7.22 1.87 10.94
C VAL A 118 6.62 3.17 10.43
N LEU A 119 5.40 3.48 10.85
CA LEU A 119 4.79 4.79 10.70
C LEU A 119 5.08 5.61 11.97
N HIS A 120 5.85 6.68 11.85
CA HIS A 120 6.29 7.51 12.98
C HIS A 120 5.22 8.52 13.41
N VAL A 121 4.08 7.99 13.86
CA VAL A 121 2.95 8.77 14.39
C VAL A 121 2.63 8.25 15.79
N SER A 122 2.45 9.15 16.75
CA SER A 122 2.14 8.77 18.12
C SER A 122 0.84 7.95 18.20
N LYS A 123 0.78 7.03 19.18
CA LYS A 123 -0.41 6.22 19.42
C LYS A 123 -1.68 7.06 19.66
N ALA A 124 -1.53 8.22 20.31
CA ALA A 124 -2.64 9.15 20.55
C ALA A 124 -3.18 9.73 19.24
N GLU A 125 -2.31 10.20 18.34
CA GLU A 125 -2.71 10.71 17.03
C GLU A 125 -3.28 9.60 16.15
N LEU A 126 -2.69 8.39 16.13
CA LEU A 126 -3.27 7.26 15.39
C LEU A 126 -4.66 6.89 15.91
N THR A 127 -4.88 6.94 17.22
CA THR A 127 -6.20 6.71 17.81
C THR A 127 -7.21 7.77 17.38
N LYS A 128 -6.80 9.05 17.37
CA LYS A 128 -7.63 10.16 16.87
C LYS A 128 -7.98 9.97 15.38
N ARG A 129 -6.99 9.64 14.55
CA ARG A 129 -7.19 9.37 13.12
C ARG A 129 -8.13 8.19 12.91
N LYS A 130 -7.96 7.11 13.67
CA LYS A 130 -8.83 5.91 13.59
C LYS A 130 -10.28 6.22 13.97
N LYS A 131 -10.52 7.06 14.98
CA LYS A 131 -11.88 7.51 15.35
C LYS A 131 -12.55 8.34 14.23
N ALA A 132 -11.76 9.15 13.52
CA ALA A 132 -12.23 9.95 12.39
C ALA A 132 -12.37 9.14 11.09
N TRP A 133 -11.70 7.99 10.98
CA TRP A 133 -11.74 7.16 9.78
C TRP A 133 -13.14 6.62 9.53
N ARG A 134 -13.52 6.62 8.25
CA ARG A 134 -14.78 6.06 7.75
C ARG A 134 -14.43 5.08 6.65
N LYS A 135 -14.95 3.86 6.79
CA LYS A 135 -14.77 2.83 5.77
C LYS A 135 -15.35 3.34 4.45
N PRO A 136 -14.58 3.32 3.34
CA PRO A 136 -15.10 3.74 2.05
C PRO A 136 -16.18 2.77 1.56
N LYS A 137 -17.05 3.24 0.66
CA LYS A 137 -18.02 2.37 -0.01
C LYS A 137 -17.28 1.33 -0.88
N PRO A 138 -17.81 0.10 -1.01
CA PRO A 138 -17.27 -0.86 -1.97
C PRO A 138 -17.27 -0.28 -3.38
N ARG A 139 -16.17 -0.50 -4.15
CA ARG A 139 -16.11 -0.07 -5.56
C ARG A 139 -17.12 -0.85 -6.43
N TYR A 140 -17.38 -2.11 -6.07
CA TYR A 140 -18.36 -2.98 -6.72
C TYR A 140 -19.34 -3.54 -5.69
N THR A 141 -20.64 -3.38 -5.93
CA THR A 141 -21.71 -3.84 -5.01
C THR A 141 -22.44 -5.08 -5.51
N LYS A 142 -22.14 -5.54 -6.73
CA LYS A 142 -22.72 -6.73 -7.37
C LYS A 142 -21.66 -7.45 -8.21
N GLY A 143 -21.98 -8.66 -8.68
CA GLY A 143 -21.11 -9.44 -9.56
C GLY A 143 -19.95 -10.13 -8.83
N VAL A 144 -19.04 -10.71 -9.61
CA VAL A 144 -17.96 -11.56 -9.09
C VAL A 144 -17.02 -10.84 -8.11
N LEU A 145 -16.69 -9.57 -8.35
CA LEU A 145 -15.82 -8.80 -7.45
C LEU A 145 -16.49 -8.49 -6.11
N ALA A 146 -17.81 -8.30 -6.09
CA ALA A 146 -18.55 -8.16 -4.84
C ALA A 146 -18.56 -9.48 -4.05
N LYS A 147 -18.75 -10.62 -4.73
CA LYS A 147 -18.64 -11.96 -4.11
C LYS A 147 -17.25 -12.17 -3.53
N TYR A 148 -16.20 -11.91 -4.31
CA TYR A 148 -14.81 -12.01 -3.87
C TYR A 148 -14.55 -11.17 -2.63
N ALA A 149 -14.86 -9.86 -2.67
CA ALA A 149 -14.64 -8.96 -1.53
C ALA A 149 -15.38 -9.38 -0.25
N SER A 150 -16.54 -10.05 -0.40
CA SER A 150 -17.32 -10.56 0.73
C SER A 150 -16.69 -11.79 1.39
N ALA A 151 -16.07 -12.68 0.61
CA ALA A 151 -15.56 -13.97 1.07
C ALA A 151 -14.05 -13.96 1.39
N VAL A 152 -13.28 -13.10 0.73
CA VAL A 152 -11.81 -13.14 0.79
C VAL A 152 -11.26 -12.83 2.20
N THR A 153 -10.22 -13.58 2.59
CA THR A 153 -9.40 -13.31 3.78
C THR A 153 -8.33 -12.24 3.54
N SER A 154 -7.54 -11.90 4.55
CA SER A 154 -6.42 -10.97 4.37
C SER A 154 -5.32 -11.56 3.50
N ALA A 155 -4.45 -10.70 2.96
CA ALA A 155 -3.25 -11.14 2.26
C ALA A 155 -2.32 -11.99 3.14
N SER A 156 -2.26 -11.70 4.45
CA SER A 156 -1.50 -12.51 5.42
C SER A 156 -2.04 -13.92 5.62
N GLN A 157 -3.29 -14.19 5.22
CA GLN A 157 -3.92 -15.51 5.22
C GLN A 157 -3.96 -16.13 3.81
N GLY A 158 -3.22 -15.57 2.85
CA GLY A 158 -3.17 -16.04 1.47
C GLY A 158 -4.31 -15.56 0.57
N GLY A 159 -5.22 -14.72 1.06
CA GLY A 159 -6.33 -14.21 0.26
C GLY A 159 -7.29 -15.30 -0.24
N VAL A 160 -7.46 -16.36 0.56
CA VAL A 160 -8.38 -17.47 0.27
C VAL A 160 -9.84 -17.01 0.39
N THR A 161 -10.76 -17.67 -0.33
CA THR A 161 -12.20 -17.31 -0.37
C THR A 161 -13.11 -18.37 0.23
N ASP A 162 -12.54 -19.41 0.82
CA ASP A 162 -13.22 -20.58 1.35
C ASP A 162 -13.04 -20.78 2.87
N TYR A 163 -12.35 -19.86 3.55
CA TYR A 163 -11.95 -20.00 4.96
C TYR A 163 -13.10 -20.31 5.94
N ASN A 164 -14.31 -19.83 5.65
CA ASN A 164 -15.51 -20.07 6.45
C ASN A 164 -16.61 -20.79 5.63
N LEU A 165 -16.24 -21.51 4.57
CA LEU A 165 -17.21 -22.35 3.86
C LEU A 165 -17.39 -23.65 4.62
N ASP A 166 -18.64 -23.89 5.01
CA ASP A 166 -19.12 -25.16 5.56
C ASP A 166 -19.85 -25.88 4.42
N VAL A 167 -19.09 -26.61 3.61
CA VAL A 167 -19.55 -27.34 2.41
C VAL A 167 -19.11 -28.79 2.46
#